data_AF-A0A4Q3S1S8-F1
#
_entry.id   AF-A0A4Q3S1S8-F1
#
_cell.length_a   1.000
_cell.length_b   1.000
_cell.length_c   1.000
_cell.angle_alpha   90.00
_cell.angle_beta   90.00
_cell.angle_gamma   90.00
#
_symmetry.space_group_name_H-M   'P 1'
#
loop_
_entity.id
_entity.type
_entity.pdbx_description
1 polymer ?
#
loop_
_entity_poly.entity_id
_entity_poly.type
_entity_poly.pdbx_seq_one_letter_code
_entity_poly.pdbx_strand_id
1 'polypeptide(L)' 'YYRPTEVDLLIGDPTKAQTQLGWKPKYDLDALVKEMVEHDVDLFQREKLLHESGFAIKNQYE' A
#
# COMPACT_ATOMS: atom_id res chain seq x y z
N TYR A 1 8.11 14.80 8.71
CA TYR A 1 9.43 14.19 8.50
C TYR A 1 9.84 14.48 7.07
N TYR A 2 11.00 15.10 6.83
CA TYR A 2 11.52 15.43 5.50
C TYR A 2 12.90 14.78 5.40
N ARG A 3 13.22 14.07 4.31
CA ARG A 3 14.54 13.43 4.22
C ARG A 3 15.58 14.48 3.84
N PRO A 4 16.83 14.36 4.34
CA PRO A 4 17.93 15.28 3.98
C PRO A 4 18.21 15.37 2.47
N THR A 5 17.86 14.32 1.72
CA THR A 5 17.91 14.28 0.26
C THR A 5 16.63 13.64 -0.27
N GLU A 6 15.81 14.43 -0.94
CA GLU A 6 14.61 13.94 -1.62
C GLU A 6 14.90 13.57 -3.07
N VAL A 7 14.03 12.76 -3.64
CA VAL A 7 14.05 12.41 -5.06
C VAL A 7 12.82 13.05 -5.70
N ASP A 8 13.04 14.03 -6.57
CA ASP A 8 11.96 14.84 -7.13
C ASP A 8 11.05 14.04 -8.08
N LEU A 9 11.63 13.11 -8.85
CA LEU A 9 10.88 12.35 -9.85
C LEU A 9 11.48 10.96 -10.09
N LEU A 10 10.60 9.96 -10.16
CA LEU A 10 10.92 8.59 -10.55
C LEU A 10 9.96 8.12 -11.64
N ILE A 11 10.46 7.98 -12.86
CA ILE A 11 9.72 7.42 -14.00
C ILE A 11 10.57 6.34 -14.63
N GLY A 12 10.06 5.11 -14.68
CA GLY A 12 10.71 3.96 -15.31
C GLY A 12 10.20 3.69 -16.72
N ASP A 13 11.08 3.19 -17.59
CA ASP A 13 10.72 2.65 -18.91
C ASP A 13 10.68 1.09 -18.86
N PRO A 14 9.49 0.48 -18.95
CA PRO A 14 9.35 -0.98 -18.89
C PRO A 14 9.55 -1.69 -20.24
N THR A 15 9.96 -1.00 -21.32
CA THR A 15 10.05 -1.55 -22.68
C THR A 15 10.83 -2.87 -22.76
N LYS A 16 11.96 -2.98 -22.04
CA LYS A 16 12.77 -4.21 -22.01
C LYS A 16 12.01 -5.40 -21.42
N ALA A 17 11.28 -5.20 -20.33
CA ALA A 17 10.49 -6.25 -19.69
C ALA A 17 9.30 -6.66 -20.58
N GLN A 18 8.64 -5.69 -21.22
CA GLN A 18 7.54 -5.97 -22.14
C GLN A 18 8.00 -6.78 -23.36
N THR A 19 9.15 -6.44 -23.93
CA THR A 19 9.66 -7.08 -25.16
C THR A 19 10.22 -8.47 -24.92
N GLN A 20 11.02 -8.66 -23.86
CA GLN A 20 11.71 -9.93 -23.61
C GLN A 20 10.87 -10.91 -22.81
N LEU A 21 10.02 -10.42 -21.92
CA LEU A 21 9.26 -11.25 -20.98
C LEU A 21 7.76 -11.27 -21.27
N GLY A 22 7.28 -10.45 -22.22
CA GLY A 22 5.84 -10.25 -22.44
C GLY A 22 5.14 -9.62 -21.24
N TRP A 23 5.89 -9.07 -20.28
CA TRP A 23 5.34 -8.57 -19.02
C TRP A 23 4.50 -7.32 -19.26
N LYS A 24 3.33 -7.24 -18.62
CA LYS A 24 2.50 -6.03 -18.58
C LYS A 24 1.91 -5.86 -17.18
N PRO A 25 1.75 -4.62 -16.70
CA PRO A 25 1.06 -4.37 -15.44
C PRO A 25 -0.38 -4.87 -15.54
N LYS A 26 -0.84 -5.57 -14.50
CA LYS A 26 -2.22 -6.09 -14.41
C LYS A 26 -3.16 -5.14 -13.66
N TYR A 27 -2.60 -4.17 -12.96
CA TYR A 27 -3.27 -3.19 -12.14
C TYR A 27 -2.91 -1.79 -12.60
N ASP A 28 -3.87 -0.87 -12.53
CA ASP A 28 -3.62 0.56 -12.60
C ASP A 28 -3.47 1.14 -11.19
N LEU A 29 -3.18 2.45 -11.14
CA LEU A 29 -2.96 3.14 -9.88
C LEU A 29 -4.23 3.20 -9.02
N ASP A 30 -5.38 3.47 -9.64
CA ASP A 30 -6.65 3.65 -8.91
C ASP A 30 -7.09 2.34 -8.26
N ALA A 31 -6.97 1.22 -8.96
CA ALA A 31 -7.26 -0.11 -8.41
C ALA A 31 -6.34 -0.45 -7.25
N LEU A 32 -5.04 -0.16 -7.37
CA LEU A 32 -4.07 -0.39 -6.29
C LEU A 32 -4.40 0.45 -5.05
N VAL A 33 -4.65 1.75 -5.22
CA VAL A 33 -5.01 2.64 -4.11
C VAL A 33 -6.29 2.18 -3.43
N LYS A 34 -7.31 1.80 -4.21
CA LYS A 34 -8.57 1.29 -3.69
C LYS A 34 -8.36 0.04 -2.83
N GLU A 35 -7.65 -0.96 -3.34
CA GLU A 35 -7.41 -2.22 -2.63
C GLU A 35 -6.65 -2.00 -1.31
N MET A 36 -5.64 -1.12 -1.33
CA MET A 36 -4.88 -0.77 -0.13
C MET A 36 -5.74 -0.08 0.93
N VAL A 37 -6.57 0.89 0.54
CA VAL A 37 -7.44 1.61 1.47
C VAL A 37 -8.54 0.72 2.03
N GLU A 38 -9.14 -0.14 1.20
CA GLU A 38 -10.12 -1.13 1.65
C GLU A 38 -9.52 -2.06 2.71
N HIS A 39 -8.28 -2.52 2.51
CA HIS A 39 -7.57 -3.32 3.49
C HIS A 39 -7.34 -2.60 4.82
N ASP A 40 -6.89 -1.35 4.78
CA ASP A 40 -6.68 -0.53 5.99
C ASP A 40 -8.00 -0.30 6.75
N VAL A 41 -9.10 -0.05 6.04
CA VAL A 41 -10.43 0.11 6.65
C VAL A 41 -10.85 -1.17 7.36
N ASP A 42 -10.68 -2.33 6.73
CA ASP A 42 -10.99 -3.62 7.34
C ASP A 42 -10.13 -3.91 8.58
N LEU A 43 -8.85 -3.55 8.52
CA LEU A 43 -7.94 -3.67 9.66
C LEU A 43 -8.43 -2.83 10.85
N PHE A 44 -8.73 -1.55 10.61
CA PHE A 44 -9.20 -0.65 11.66
C PHE A 44 -10.58 -1.00 12.20
N GLN A 45 -11.46 -1.58 11.40
CA GLN A 45 -12.75 -2.10 11.88
C GLN A 45 -12.56 -3.24 12.89
N ARG A 46 -11.63 -4.16 12.61
CA ARG A 46 -11.31 -5.28 13.52
C ARG A 46 -10.69 -4.77 14.81
N GLU A 47 -9.76 -3.83 14.72
CA GLU A 47 -9.18 -3.19 15.90
C GLU A 47 -10.26 -2.47 16.72
N LYS A 48 -11.11 -1.66 16.09
CA LYS A 48 -12.21 -0.99 16.76
C LYS A 48 -13.11 -1.98 17.52
N LEU A 49 -13.48 -3.10 16.89
CA LEU A 49 -14.29 -4.15 17.53
C LEU A 49 -13.62 -4.74 18.77
N LEU A 50 -12.32 -5.06 18.68
CA LEU A 50 -11.55 -5.60 19.80
C LEU A 50 -11.46 -4.60 20.95
N HIS A 51 -11.26 -3.32 20.63
CA HIS A 51 -11.20 -2.24 21.61
C HIS A 51 -12.56 -2.07 22.32
N GLU A 52 -13.64 -2.00 21.56
CA GLU A 52 -15.02 -1.91 22.09
C GLU A 52 -15.39 -3.12 22.95
N SER A 53 -14.82 -4.28 22.66
CA SER A 53 -15.01 -5.52 23.43
C SER A 53 -14.10 -5.62 24.67
N GLY A 54 -13.29 -4.59 24.96
CA GLY A 54 -12.43 -4.51 26.14
C GLY A 54 -11.09 -5.26 26.04
N PHE A 55 -10.70 -5.70 24.85
CA PHE A 55 -9.39 -6.33 24.64
C PHE A 55 -8.30 -5.28 24.46
N ALA A 56 -7.12 -5.55 25.02
CA ALA A 56 -5.94 -4.72 24.80
C ALA A 56 -5.39 -4.96 23.37
N ILE A 57 -5.28 -3.89 22.58
CA ILE A 57 -4.72 -3.93 21.24
C ILE A 57 -3.27 -3.46 21.33
N LYS A 58 -2.36 -4.26 20.78
CA LYS A 58 -0.96 -3.89 20.63
C LYS A 58 -0.80 -3.16 19.31
N ASN A 59 -0.16 -2.00 19.35
CA ASN A 59 0.17 -1.26 18.14
C ASN A 59 1.19 -2.09 17.34
N GLN A 60 0.86 -2.50 16.11
CA GLN A 60 1.72 -3.38 15.33
C GLN A 60 2.99 -2.68 14.80
N TYR A 61 3.07 -1.36 14.97
CA TYR A 61 4.14 -0.50 14.49
C TYR A 61 5.06 0.03 15.60
N GLU A 62 4.90 -0.45 16.84
CA GLU A 62 5.77 -0.16 18.00
C GLU A 62 6.60 -1.38 18.42
#